data_AF-A0A811N7Q0-F1
#
_entry.id   AF-A0A811N7Q0-F1
#
_cell.length_a   1.000
_cell.length_b   1.000
_cell.length_c   1.000
_cell.angle_alpha   90.00
_cell.angle_beta   90.00
_cell.angle_gamma   90.00
#
_symmetry.space_group_name_H-M   'P 1'
#
loop_
_entity.id
_entity.type
_entity.pdbx_description
1 polymer ?
#
loop_
_entity_poly.entity_id
_entity_poly.type
_entity_poly.pdbx_seq_one_letter_code
_entity_poly.pdbx_strand_id
1 'polypeptide(L)'
;MEPQNYGTERPKSTYAFYFVKIRSSEDPQLREKLMDPQSKFEKEIQARSKIIEAVIRAKKIKMLSARIVHESISLREEKCLANEIKYLEKNRSKVIYNSTIRAKLQDTVDGNEAAQDQVRIIDGIRKEHQAVKSKIKGLEDELRVVDTEIVSIQEDLDAATARKDKAYESLMELRKVRDAELDKFMAQWCNSKAFREEYEKRTISSLNVRQLDRDGRMRIPDY
;
A
#
# COMPACT_ATOMS: atom_id res chain seq x y z
N MET A 1 137.74 -48.61 -29.43
CA MET A 1 137.22 -49.66 -28.52
C MET A 1 135.93 -50.18 -29.11
N GLU A 2 135.91 -51.47 -29.46
CA GLU A 2 135.00 -52.49 -28.92
C GLU A 2 133.49 -52.20 -28.71
N PRO A 3 132.63 -53.24 -28.79
CA PRO A 3 131.73 -53.48 -29.94
C PRO A 3 130.27 -53.79 -29.50
N GLN A 4 129.47 -54.44 -30.38
CA GLN A 4 128.28 -55.30 -30.08
C GLN A 4 126.90 -54.59 -29.90
N ASN A 5 125.72 -55.13 -30.25
CA ASN A 5 125.29 -56.44 -30.75
C ASN A 5 123.87 -56.31 -31.41
N TYR A 6 123.75 -56.70 -32.69
CA TYR A 6 122.67 -57.38 -33.48
C TYR A 6 121.16 -57.38 -33.07
N GLY A 7 120.25 -57.23 -34.08
CA GLY A 7 118.99 -58.02 -34.17
C GLY A 7 117.76 -57.44 -34.95
N THR A 8 117.50 -58.00 -36.16
CA THR A 8 116.21 -58.51 -36.76
C THR A 8 114.93 -57.62 -36.88
N GLU A 9 114.20 -57.41 -38.01
CA GLU A 9 113.34 -58.32 -38.84
C GLU A 9 112.73 -57.67 -40.13
N ARG A 10 112.16 -58.50 -41.03
CA ARG A 10 111.51 -58.24 -42.34
C ARG A 10 109.94 -58.33 -42.29
N PRO A 11 109.14 -57.95 -43.32
CA PRO A 11 107.90 -57.14 -43.19
C PRO A 11 106.55 -57.87 -43.41
N LYS A 12 105.47 -57.49 -42.70
CA LYS A 12 104.02 -57.84 -42.94
C LYS A 12 103.15 -56.76 -42.23
N SER A 13 102.06 -56.15 -42.73
CA SER A 13 100.81 -56.72 -43.24
C SER A 13 99.84 -55.59 -43.65
N THR A 14 99.09 -55.78 -44.73
CA THR A 14 98.06 -54.92 -45.36
C THR A 14 96.89 -54.52 -44.44
N TYR A 15 96.53 -53.22 -44.37
CA TYR A 15 95.31 -52.73 -43.69
C TYR A 15 94.13 -52.74 -44.68
N ALA A 16 93.21 -53.70 -44.51
CA ALA A 16 92.05 -53.88 -45.38
C ALA A 16 90.90 -52.91 -45.02
N PHE A 17 90.35 -52.22 -46.02
CA PHE A 17 89.16 -51.37 -45.92
C PHE A 17 87.90 -52.23 -46.04
N TYR A 18 86.98 -52.14 -45.07
CA TYR A 18 85.68 -52.82 -45.12
C TYR A 18 84.60 -51.86 -45.64
N PHE A 19 84.07 -52.14 -46.82
CA PHE A 19 82.79 -51.55 -47.24
C PHE A 19 81.66 -52.20 -46.44
N VAL A 20 80.97 -51.41 -45.61
CA VAL A 20 79.73 -51.81 -44.95
C VAL A 20 78.65 -51.90 -46.02
N LYS A 21 78.42 -53.12 -46.52
CA LYS A 21 77.28 -53.45 -47.37
C LYS A 21 76.02 -53.27 -46.53
N ILE A 22 75.38 -52.10 -46.64
CA ILE A 22 74.06 -51.84 -46.07
C ILE A 22 73.13 -52.91 -46.65
N ARG A 23 72.70 -53.87 -45.81
CA ARG A 23 71.84 -54.97 -46.24
C ARG A 23 70.50 -54.37 -46.66
N SER A 24 70.01 -54.79 -47.84
CA SER A 24 68.64 -54.56 -48.32
C SER A 24 67.66 -54.82 -47.18
N SER A 25 66.62 -53.99 -47.06
CA SER A 25 65.53 -54.03 -46.07
C SER A 25 64.66 -55.31 -46.13
N GLU A 26 65.18 -56.36 -46.73
CA GLU A 26 64.56 -57.67 -46.94
C GLU A 26 65.49 -58.79 -46.45
N ASP A 27 66.41 -58.50 -45.52
CA ASP A 27 67.16 -59.54 -44.82
C ASP A 27 66.22 -60.31 -43.86
N PRO A 28 65.94 -61.60 -44.13
CA PRO A 28 64.98 -62.38 -43.36
C PRO A 28 65.30 -62.41 -41.85
N GLN A 29 66.59 -62.37 -41.50
CA GLN A 29 67.06 -62.48 -40.12
C GLN A 29 66.79 -61.22 -39.27
N LEU A 30 66.76 -60.03 -39.89
CA LEU A 30 66.51 -58.76 -39.18
C LEU A 30 65.01 -58.49 -39.03
N ARG A 31 64.22 -58.83 -40.06
CA ARG A 31 62.75 -58.73 -40.02
C ARG A 31 62.15 -59.61 -38.92
N GLU A 32 62.70 -60.80 -38.72
CA GLU A 32 62.30 -61.73 -37.66
C GLU A 32 62.58 -61.17 -36.25
N LYS A 33 63.75 -60.53 -36.04
CA LYS A 33 64.11 -59.88 -34.78
C LYS A 33 63.24 -58.66 -34.43
N LEU A 34 62.66 -57.99 -35.42
CA LEU A 34 61.79 -56.82 -35.23
C LEU A 34 60.30 -57.19 -35.10
N MET A 35 59.89 -58.30 -35.73
CA MET A 35 58.52 -58.84 -35.64
C MET A 35 58.13 -59.25 -34.21
N ASP A 36 59.06 -59.86 -33.45
CA ASP A 36 58.78 -60.31 -32.08
C ASP A 36 58.52 -59.14 -31.10
N PRO A 37 59.34 -58.07 -31.03
CA PRO A 37 59.04 -56.86 -30.25
C PRO A 37 57.79 -56.11 -30.72
N GLN A 38 57.56 -55.98 -32.03
CA GLN A 38 56.38 -55.30 -32.55
C GLN A 38 55.10 -56.04 -32.15
N SER A 39 55.11 -57.38 -32.27
CA SER A 39 54.02 -58.24 -31.81
C SER A 39 53.76 -58.07 -30.30
N LYS A 40 54.82 -57.94 -29.50
CA LYS A 40 54.72 -57.68 -28.04
C LYS A 40 54.13 -56.30 -27.74
N PHE A 41 54.57 -55.25 -28.45
CA PHE A 41 54.06 -53.89 -28.29
C PHE A 41 52.58 -53.78 -28.66
N GLU A 42 52.18 -54.39 -29.78
CA GLU A 42 50.79 -54.46 -30.23
C GLU A 42 49.90 -55.15 -29.18
N LYS A 43 50.37 -56.28 -28.63
CA LYS A 43 49.70 -56.99 -27.54
C LYS A 43 49.56 -56.13 -26.28
N GLU A 44 50.54 -55.29 -25.97
CA GLU A 44 50.49 -54.40 -24.81
C GLU A 44 49.53 -53.22 -25.02
N ILE A 45 49.52 -52.60 -26.19
CA ILE A 45 48.50 -51.60 -26.56
C ILE A 45 47.10 -52.20 -26.43
N GLN A 46 46.93 -53.41 -26.97
CA GLN A 46 45.67 -54.14 -26.88
C GLN A 46 45.29 -54.43 -25.42
N ALA A 47 46.24 -54.80 -24.56
CA ALA A 47 46.01 -55.03 -23.13
C ALA A 47 45.60 -53.73 -22.40
N ARG A 48 46.26 -52.60 -22.68
CA ARG A 48 45.93 -51.30 -22.09
C ARG A 48 44.54 -50.81 -22.50
N SER A 49 44.17 -50.98 -23.76
CA SER A 49 42.83 -50.65 -24.27
C SER A 49 41.74 -51.39 -23.48
N LYS A 50 41.93 -52.69 -23.23
CA LYS A 50 41.00 -53.50 -22.40
C LYS A 50 40.88 -52.97 -20.96
N ILE A 51 41.99 -52.53 -20.37
CA ILE A 51 42.00 -51.96 -19.01
C ILE A 51 41.22 -50.64 -18.96
N ILE A 52 41.41 -49.76 -19.94
CA ILE A 52 40.71 -48.47 -20.01
C ILE A 52 39.20 -48.69 -20.11
N GLU A 53 38.76 -49.60 -20.97
CA GLU A 53 37.35 -49.96 -21.07
C GLU A 53 36.80 -50.52 -19.75
N ALA A 54 37.57 -51.38 -19.07
CA ALA A 54 37.16 -51.94 -17.78
C ALA A 54 36.98 -50.84 -16.71
N VAL A 55 37.85 -49.84 -16.67
CA VAL A 55 37.73 -48.69 -15.76
C VAL A 55 36.48 -47.86 -16.06
N ILE A 56 36.18 -47.63 -17.34
CA ILE A 56 34.95 -46.92 -17.75
C ILE A 56 33.71 -47.72 -17.36
N ARG A 57 33.69 -49.04 -17.61
CA ARG A 57 32.60 -49.94 -17.19
C ARG A 57 32.44 -49.93 -15.67
N ALA A 58 33.53 -50.02 -14.90
CA ALA A 58 33.50 -49.98 -13.44
C ALA A 58 32.93 -48.66 -12.90
N LYS A 59 33.31 -47.52 -13.50
CA LYS A 59 32.71 -46.21 -13.16
C LYS A 59 31.21 -46.17 -13.46
N LYS A 60 30.79 -46.73 -14.61
CA LYS A 60 29.36 -46.83 -14.97
C LYS A 60 28.60 -47.74 -14.02
N ILE A 61 29.14 -48.90 -13.66
CA ILE A 61 28.58 -49.84 -12.68
C ILE A 61 28.42 -49.15 -11.32
N LYS A 62 29.44 -48.43 -10.84
CA LYS A 62 29.36 -47.70 -9.56
C LYS A 62 28.25 -46.65 -9.57
N MET A 63 28.09 -45.91 -10.69
CA MET A 63 27.03 -44.91 -10.85
C MET A 63 25.63 -45.55 -10.93
N LEU A 64 25.48 -46.66 -11.66
CA LEU A 64 24.22 -47.39 -11.76
C LEU A 64 23.86 -48.08 -10.45
N SER A 65 24.84 -48.67 -9.75
CA SER A 65 24.67 -49.28 -8.43
C SER A 65 24.21 -48.26 -7.40
N ALA A 66 24.80 -47.06 -7.38
CA ALA A 66 24.29 -45.96 -6.57
C ALA A 66 22.82 -45.65 -6.92
N ARG A 67 22.46 -45.57 -8.20
CA ARG A 67 21.07 -45.32 -8.65
C ARG A 67 20.08 -46.42 -8.21
N ILE A 68 20.48 -47.69 -8.25
CA ILE A 68 19.67 -48.84 -7.80
C ILE A 68 19.47 -48.80 -6.28
N VAL A 69 20.52 -48.47 -5.51
CA VAL A 69 20.41 -48.34 -4.05
C VAL A 69 19.46 -47.19 -3.66
N HIS A 70 19.42 -46.13 -4.47
CA HIS A 70 18.63 -44.92 -4.21
C HIS A 70 17.33 -44.84 -5.02
N GLU A 71 16.82 -45.92 -5.62
CA GLU A 71 15.84 -45.92 -6.74
C GLU A 71 14.49 -45.19 -6.47
N SER A 72 14.23 -44.76 -5.25
CA SER A 72 13.11 -43.87 -4.92
C SER A 72 13.39 -42.37 -5.08
N ILE A 73 14.67 -41.93 -5.17
CA ILE A 73 15.10 -40.52 -5.27
C ILE A 73 16.43 -40.35 -6.06
N SER A 74 16.58 -39.26 -6.82
CA SER A 74 17.82 -38.97 -7.57
C SER A 74 18.98 -38.55 -6.66
N LEU A 75 20.23 -38.89 -7.01
CA LEU A 75 21.44 -38.48 -6.25
C LEU A 75 21.53 -36.95 -6.03
N ARG A 76 21.00 -36.16 -6.97
CA ARG A 76 20.95 -34.70 -6.83
C ARG A 76 19.96 -34.28 -5.75
N GLU A 77 18.81 -34.95 -5.69
CA GLU A 77 17.77 -34.70 -4.70
C GLU A 77 18.25 -35.12 -3.32
N GLU A 78 18.91 -36.28 -3.20
CA GLU A 78 19.53 -36.74 -1.95
C GLU A 78 20.53 -35.71 -1.39
N LYS A 79 21.40 -35.17 -2.23
CA LYS A 79 22.35 -34.11 -1.81
C LYS A 79 21.65 -32.81 -1.43
N CYS A 80 20.57 -32.46 -2.13
CA CYS A 80 19.76 -31.29 -1.79
C CYS A 80 19.11 -31.48 -0.42
N LEU A 81 18.49 -32.64 -0.18
CA LEU A 81 17.87 -33.01 1.09
C LEU A 81 18.90 -33.06 2.22
N ALA A 82 20.08 -33.62 2.00
CA ALA A 82 21.14 -33.67 3.02
C ALA A 82 21.62 -32.28 3.46
N ASN A 83 21.73 -31.32 2.53
CA ASN A 83 22.09 -29.95 2.86
C ASN A 83 20.97 -29.22 3.61
N GLU A 84 19.71 -29.46 3.23
CA GLU A 84 18.55 -28.91 3.92
C GLU A 84 18.42 -29.48 5.34
N ILE A 85 18.60 -30.79 5.52
CA ILE A 85 18.66 -31.44 6.84
C ILE A 85 19.74 -30.78 7.70
N LYS A 86 20.96 -30.61 7.15
CA LYS A 86 22.06 -29.95 7.86
C LYS A 86 21.75 -28.50 8.24
N TYR A 87 21.06 -27.77 7.36
CA TYR A 87 20.63 -26.39 7.64
C TYR A 87 19.57 -26.35 8.74
N LEU A 88 18.57 -27.24 8.68
CA LEU A 88 17.51 -27.35 9.68
C LEU A 88 18.08 -27.81 11.04
N GLU A 89 19.02 -28.74 11.05
CA GLU A 89 19.72 -29.20 12.25
C GLU A 89 20.49 -28.06 12.93
N LYS A 90 21.19 -27.22 12.15
CA LYS A 90 21.85 -26.01 12.68
C LYS A 90 20.85 -25.03 13.31
N ASN A 91 19.63 -24.93 12.77
CA ASN A 91 18.57 -24.05 13.27
C ASN A 91 17.72 -24.67 14.39
N ARG A 92 17.82 -25.98 14.61
CA ARG A 92 16.98 -26.75 15.55
C ARG A 92 17.03 -26.16 16.96
N SER A 93 18.22 -25.84 17.46
CA SER A 93 18.39 -25.30 18.82
C SER A 93 17.69 -23.95 18.99
N LYS A 94 17.69 -23.08 17.97
CA LYS A 94 17.00 -21.77 17.99
C LYS A 94 15.49 -21.95 18.02
N VAL A 95 14.96 -22.87 17.21
CA VAL A 95 13.51 -23.17 17.17
C VAL A 95 13.05 -23.76 18.50
N ILE A 96 13.80 -24.70 19.08
CA ILE A 96 13.50 -25.30 20.40
C ILE A 96 13.57 -24.24 21.51
N TYR A 97 14.59 -23.38 21.49
CA TYR A 97 14.70 -22.28 22.45
C TYR A 97 13.49 -21.35 22.33
N ASN A 98 13.14 -20.91 21.13
CA ASN A 98 12.00 -20.03 20.89
C ASN A 98 10.65 -20.69 21.24
N SER A 99 10.47 -22.00 21.01
CA SER A 99 9.27 -22.71 21.44
C SER A 99 9.18 -22.81 22.96
N THR A 100 10.32 -23.08 23.62
CA THR A 100 10.40 -23.15 25.09
C THR A 100 10.10 -21.79 25.72
N ILE A 101 10.65 -20.71 25.18
CA ILE A 101 10.36 -19.35 25.66
C ILE A 101 8.88 -19.01 25.43
N ARG A 102 8.29 -19.36 24.27
CA ARG A 102 6.85 -19.17 24.03
C ARG A 102 5.97 -19.94 24.99
N ALA A 103 6.30 -21.20 25.31
CA ALA A 103 5.56 -21.99 26.29
C ALA A 103 5.63 -21.34 27.69
N LYS A 104 6.83 -20.97 28.14
CA LYS A 104 7.01 -20.27 29.42
C LYS A 104 6.25 -18.94 29.49
N LEU A 105 6.26 -18.18 28.40
CA LEU A 105 5.48 -16.93 28.30
C LEU A 105 3.98 -17.20 28.35
N GLN A 106 3.50 -18.23 27.65
CA GLN A 106 2.09 -18.61 27.69
C GLN A 106 1.66 -19.01 29.09
N ASP A 107 2.45 -19.83 29.79
CA ASP A 107 2.17 -20.22 31.17
C ASP A 107 2.11 -19.02 32.12
N THR A 108 2.99 -18.01 31.93
CA THR A 108 2.93 -16.77 32.71
C THR A 108 1.73 -15.88 32.38
N VAL A 109 1.25 -15.92 31.14
CA VAL A 109 0.07 -15.18 30.70
C VAL A 109 -1.18 -15.82 31.28
N ASP A 110 -1.29 -17.15 31.20
CA ASP A 110 -2.42 -17.92 31.74
C ASP A 110 -2.46 -17.86 33.28
N GLY A 111 -1.29 -17.76 33.93
CA GLY A 111 -1.19 -17.55 35.38
C GLY A 111 -1.48 -16.13 35.87
N ASN A 112 -1.65 -15.15 34.97
CA ASN A 112 -1.85 -13.74 35.30
C ASN A 112 -3.26 -13.25 34.90
N GLU A 113 -4.28 -14.04 35.26
CA GLU A 113 -5.70 -13.79 34.99
C GLU A 113 -6.14 -12.39 35.45
N ALA A 114 -5.61 -11.90 36.57
CA ALA A 114 -5.87 -10.55 37.07
C ALA A 114 -5.45 -9.44 36.07
N ALA A 115 -4.32 -9.59 35.37
CA ALA A 115 -3.90 -8.65 34.34
C ALA A 115 -4.78 -8.76 33.08
N GLN A 116 -5.21 -9.97 32.73
CA GLN A 116 -6.10 -10.19 31.58
C GLN A 116 -7.49 -9.58 31.80
N ASP A 117 -8.04 -9.73 33.01
CA ASP A 117 -9.29 -9.09 33.41
C ASP A 117 -9.19 -7.56 33.39
N GLN A 118 -8.07 -7.00 33.88
CA GLN A 118 -7.81 -5.57 33.78
C GLN A 118 -7.79 -5.09 32.32
N VAL A 119 -7.12 -5.80 31.42
CA VAL A 119 -7.09 -5.47 29.99
C VAL A 119 -8.50 -5.52 29.39
N ARG A 120 -9.30 -6.52 29.74
CA ARG A 120 -10.69 -6.62 29.28
C ARG A 120 -11.56 -5.46 29.77
N ILE A 121 -11.37 -5.03 31.02
CA ILE A 121 -12.04 -3.85 31.58
C ILE A 121 -11.60 -2.59 30.84
N ILE A 122 -10.30 -2.41 30.60
CA ILE A 122 -9.76 -1.26 29.86
C ILE A 122 -10.34 -1.20 28.44
N ASP A 123 -10.47 -2.34 27.77
CA ASP A 123 -11.09 -2.42 26.44
C ASP A 123 -12.58 -2.04 26.47
N GLY A 124 -13.31 -2.41 27.52
CA GLY A 124 -14.67 -1.98 27.76
C GLY A 124 -14.76 -0.45 27.92
N ILE A 125 -13.98 0.10 28.85
CA ILE A 125 -13.91 1.54 29.13
C ILE A 125 -13.56 2.32 27.86
N ARG A 126 -12.62 1.83 27.04
CA ARG A 126 -12.22 2.48 25.79
C ARG A 126 -13.39 2.57 24.78
N LYS A 127 -14.19 1.51 24.67
CA LYS A 127 -15.37 1.51 23.78
C LYS A 127 -16.44 2.48 24.28
N GLU A 128 -16.71 2.48 25.58
CA GLU A 128 -17.65 3.42 26.21
C GLU A 128 -17.17 4.88 26.05
N HIS A 129 -15.89 5.14 26.28
CA HIS A 129 -15.30 6.46 26.08
C HIS A 129 -15.47 6.94 24.62
N GLN A 130 -15.26 6.06 23.64
CA GLN A 130 -15.47 6.40 22.24
C GLN A 130 -16.95 6.70 21.92
N ALA A 131 -17.88 5.97 22.53
CA ALA A 131 -19.32 6.24 22.41
C ALA A 131 -19.70 7.59 23.04
N VAL A 132 -19.21 7.88 24.24
CA VAL A 132 -19.41 9.17 24.92
C VAL A 132 -18.83 10.31 24.08
N LYS A 133 -17.62 10.17 23.56
CA LYS A 133 -17.00 11.17 22.67
C LYS A 133 -17.83 11.45 21.42
N SER A 134 -18.40 10.40 20.82
CA SER A 134 -19.28 10.54 19.67
C SER A 134 -20.57 11.28 20.03
N LYS A 135 -21.12 11.05 21.24
CA LYS A 135 -22.30 11.75 21.74
C LYS A 135 -22.03 13.22 22.10
N ILE A 136 -20.87 13.51 22.70
CA ILE A 136 -20.42 14.89 22.95
C ILE A 136 -20.37 15.67 21.64
N LYS A 137 -19.74 15.09 20.61
CA LYS A 137 -19.66 15.73 19.29
C LYS A 137 -21.06 16.02 18.71
N GLY A 138 -22.00 15.08 18.82
CA GLY A 138 -23.38 15.30 18.38
C GLY A 138 -24.05 16.47 19.10
N LEU A 139 -23.90 16.56 20.42
CA LEU A 139 -24.43 17.66 21.23
C LEU A 139 -23.75 19.01 20.90
N GLU A 140 -22.46 19.02 20.60
CA GLU A 140 -21.74 20.21 20.14
C GLU A 140 -22.28 20.72 18.79
N ASP A 141 -22.56 19.80 17.86
CA ASP A 141 -23.14 20.14 16.56
C ASP A 141 -24.58 20.68 16.71
N GLU A 142 -25.41 20.09 17.58
CA GLU A 142 -26.75 20.58 17.91
C GLU A 142 -26.70 21.96 18.58
N LEU A 143 -25.79 22.17 19.52
CA LEU A 143 -25.59 23.47 20.18
C LEU A 143 -25.26 24.56 19.16
N ARG A 144 -24.38 24.27 18.19
CA ARG A 144 -24.04 25.21 17.12
C ARG A 144 -25.25 25.58 16.26
N VAL A 145 -26.17 24.63 16.00
CA VAL A 145 -27.42 24.93 15.28
C VAL A 145 -28.28 25.90 16.09
N VAL A 146 -28.47 25.63 17.38
CA VAL A 146 -29.23 26.51 18.28
C VAL A 146 -28.61 27.91 18.34
N ASP A 147 -27.28 28.02 18.42
CA ASP A 147 -26.60 29.32 18.39
C ASP A 147 -26.89 30.11 17.10
N THR A 148 -26.91 29.43 15.94
CA THR A 148 -27.27 30.09 14.67
C THR A 148 -28.73 30.54 14.62
N GLU A 149 -29.65 29.76 15.19
CA GLU A 149 -31.07 30.14 15.27
C GLU A 149 -31.30 31.32 16.21
N ILE A 150 -30.59 31.37 17.35
CA ILE A 150 -30.63 32.50 18.28
C ILE A 150 -30.21 33.79 17.58
N VAL A 151 -29.14 33.76 16.78
CA VAL A 151 -28.68 34.92 16.00
C VAL A 151 -29.74 35.35 14.99
N SER A 152 -30.31 34.40 14.23
CA SER A 152 -31.37 34.71 13.25
C SER A 152 -32.62 35.32 13.91
N ILE A 153 -33.05 34.79 15.05
CA ILE A 153 -34.21 35.32 15.79
C ILE A 153 -33.92 36.72 16.32
N GLN A 154 -32.68 36.98 16.76
CA GLN A 154 -32.29 38.32 17.19
C GLN A 154 -32.35 39.33 16.03
N GLU A 155 -31.88 38.96 14.85
CA GLU A 155 -31.98 39.79 13.64
C GLU A 155 -33.43 40.09 13.26
N ASP A 156 -34.31 39.08 13.32
CA ASP A 156 -35.74 39.25 13.07
C ASP A 156 -36.42 40.16 14.10
N LEU A 157 -36.04 40.05 15.38
CA LEU A 157 -36.54 40.91 16.45
C LEU A 157 -36.12 42.37 16.22
N ASP A 158 -34.87 42.60 15.86
CA ASP A 158 -34.35 43.94 15.55
C ASP A 158 -35.05 44.54 14.32
N ALA A 159 -35.30 43.72 13.29
CA ALA A 159 -36.05 44.14 12.10
C ALA A 159 -37.52 44.47 12.45
N ALA A 160 -38.17 43.66 13.29
CA ALA A 160 -39.56 43.88 13.70
C ALA A 160 -39.71 45.13 14.57
N THR A 161 -38.78 45.36 15.51
CA THR A 161 -38.77 46.56 16.35
C THR A 161 -38.56 47.82 15.53
N ALA A 162 -37.59 47.83 14.59
CA ALA A 162 -37.38 48.94 13.67
C ALA A 162 -38.61 49.24 12.80
N ARG A 163 -39.31 48.20 12.31
CA ARG A 163 -40.56 48.36 11.55
C ARG A 163 -41.67 48.97 12.41
N LYS A 164 -41.82 48.51 13.66
CA LYS A 164 -42.80 49.04 14.61
C LYS A 164 -42.55 50.52 14.89
N ASP A 165 -41.31 50.90 15.15
CA ASP A 165 -40.94 52.29 15.45
C ASP A 165 -41.19 53.21 14.24
N LYS A 166 -40.79 52.77 13.04
CA LYS A 166 -41.09 53.51 11.80
C LYS A 166 -42.59 53.68 11.54
N ALA A 167 -43.38 52.65 11.79
CA ALA A 167 -44.84 52.72 11.66
C ALA A 167 -45.45 53.69 12.68
N TYR A 168 -44.93 53.71 13.91
CA TYR A 168 -45.38 54.64 14.95
C TYR A 168 -45.09 56.10 14.57
N GLU A 169 -43.87 56.40 14.11
CA GLU A 169 -43.53 57.75 13.63
C GLU A 169 -44.41 58.18 12.46
N SER A 170 -44.63 57.28 11.49
CA SER A 170 -45.53 57.55 10.36
C SER A 170 -46.97 57.87 10.80
N LEU A 171 -47.48 57.13 11.80
CA LEU A 171 -48.81 57.37 12.37
C LEU A 171 -48.87 58.71 13.09
N MET A 172 -47.83 59.07 13.85
CA MET A 172 -47.74 60.35 14.55
C MET A 172 -47.75 61.53 13.57
N GLU A 173 -47.01 61.44 12.46
CA GLU A 173 -47.02 62.46 11.42
C GLU A 173 -48.41 62.59 10.76
N LEU A 174 -49.07 61.47 10.46
CA LEU A 174 -50.45 61.50 9.94
C LEU A 174 -51.44 62.14 10.92
N ARG A 175 -51.29 61.91 12.23
CA ARG A 175 -52.11 62.57 13.25
C ARG A 175 -51.89 64.07 13.26
N LYS A 176 -50.64 64.53 13.23
CA LYS A 176 -50.32 65.96 13.17
C LYS A 176 -50.93 66.62 11.93
N VAL A 177 -50.83 65.99 10.76
CA VAL A 177 -51.42 66.51 9.51
C VAL A 177 -52.93 66.57 9.62
N ARG A 178 -53.59 65.51 10.11
CA ARG A 178 -55.04 65.49 10.32
C ARG A 178 -55.47 66.61 11.27
N ASP A 179 -54.79 66.77 12.40
CA ASP A 179 -55.16 67.75 13.42
C ASP A 179 -54.99 69.17 12.87
N ALA A 180 -53.91 69.45 12.12
CA ALA A 180 -53.70 70.73 11.46
C ALA A 180 -54.76 71.04 10.39
N GLU A 181 -55.15 70.07 9.56
CA GLU A 181 -56.22 70.24 8.56
C GLU A 181 -57.59 70.39 9.23
N LEU A 182 -57.84 69.69 10.34
CA LEU A 182 -59.06 69.85 11.13
C LEU A 182 -59.13 71.26 11.72
N ASP A 183 -58.05 71.75 12.33
CA ASP A 183 -57.99 73.10 12.90
C ASP A 183 -58.23 74.16 11.82
N LYS A 184 -57.61 74.01 10.64
CA LYS A 184 -57.83 74.88 9.48
C LYS A 184 -59.28 74.85 9.01
N PHE A 185 -59.87 73.66 8.89
CA PHE A 185 -61.28 73.51 8.54
C PHE A 185 -62.19 74.18 9.57
N MET A 186 -61.96 73.92 10.86
CA MET A 186 -62.77 74.49 11.95
C MET A 186 -62.64 76.01 12.01
N ALA A 187 -61.45 76.57 11.75
CA ALA A 187 -61.26 78.01 11.64
C ALA A 187 -62.08 78.61 10.48
N GLN A 188 -62.09 77.99 9.31
CA GLN A 188 -62.93 78.42 8.19
C GLN A 188 -64.42 78.26 8.49
N TRP A 189 -64.79 77.11 9.06
CA TRP A 189 -66.16 76.78 9.41
C TRP A 189 -66.74 77.79 10.40
N CYS A 190 -66.02 78.14 11.46
CA CYS A 190 -66.50 79.09 12.46
C CYS A 190 -66.56 80.52 11.91
N ASN A 191 -65.56 80.95 11.15
CA ASN A 191 -65.36 82.36 10.81
C ASN A 191 -65.86 82.79 9.43
N SER A 192 -66.24 81.88 8.53
CA SER A 192 -66.70 82.22 7.17
C SER A 192 -68.08 81.64 6.84
N LYS A 193 -69.08 82.52 6.75
CA LYS A 193 -70.43 82.15 6.30
C LYS A 193 -70.44 81.63 4.86
N ALA A 194 -69.68 82.29 3.96
CA ALA A 194 -69.61 81.90 2.56
C ALA A 194 -69.03 80.49 2.39
N PHE A 195 -68.01 80.13 3.17
CA PHE A 195 -67.43 78.79 3.18
C PHE A 195 -68.45 77.73 3.59
N ARG A 196 -69.22 77.97 4.66
CA ARG A 196 -70.28 77.03 5.11
C ARG A 196 -71.32 76.78 4.02
N GLU A 197 -71.81 77.84 3.38
CA GLU A 197 -72.82 77.73 2.31
C GLU A 197 -72.28 77.00 1.08
N GLU A 198 -71.03 77.28 0.66
CA GLU A 198 -70.39 76.57 -0.45
C GLU A 198 -70.16 75.09 -0.11
N TYR A 199 -69.67 74.80 1.10
CA TYR A 199 -69.45 73.44 1.57
C TYR A 199 -70.76 72.63 1.59
N GLU A 200 -71.86 73.23 2.07
CA GLU A 200 -73.20 72.63 2.06
C GLU A 200 -73.69 72.34 0.64
N LYS A 201 -73.52 73.28 -0.29
CA LYS A 201 -73.87 73.07 -1.71
C LYS A 201 -73.05 71.94 -2.34
N ARG A 202 -71.78 71.80 -1.98
CA ARG A 202 -70.91 70.73 -2.49
C ARG A 202 -71.28 69.36 -1.94
N THR A 203 -71.67 69.27 -0.66
CA THR A 203 -72.01 67.98 -0.04
C THR A 203 -73.43 67.51 -0.37
N ILE A 204 -74.37 68.41 -0.67
CA ILE A 204 -75.78 68.05 -0.87
C ILE A 204 -75.99 67.01 -1.97
N SER A 205 -75.26 67.09 -3.10
CA SER A 205 -75.36 66.11 -4.18
C SER A 205 -74.95 64.71 -3.71
N SER A 206 -73.90 64.61 -2.91
CA SER A 206 -73.43 63.34 -2.34
C SER A 206 -74.38 62.81 -1.26
N LEU A 207 -75.01 63.69 -0.48
CA LEU A 207 -76.04 63.32 0.49
C LEU A 207 -77.30 62.81 -0.22
N ASN A 208 -77.74 63.48 -1.28
CA ASN A 208 -78.88 63.07 -2.09
C ASN A 208 -78.69 61.66 -2.69
N VAL A 209 -77.50 61.35 -3.24
CA VAL A 209 -77.18 60.01 -3.77
C VAL A 209 -77.27 58.93 -2.70
N ARG A 210 -76.88 59.26 -1.46
CA ARG A 210 -76.96 58.37 -0.30
C ARG A 210 -78.32 58.39 0.39
N GLN A 211 -79.29 59.13 -0.16
CA GLN A 211 -80.63 59.33 0.42
C GLN A 211 -80.56 59.88 1.84
N LEU A 212 -79.62 60.79 2.10
CA LEU A 212 -79.44 61.46 3.38
C LEU A 212 -80.00 62.89 3.35
N ASP A 213 -80.51 63.33 4.49
CA ASP A 213 -80.90 64.71 4.77
C ASP A 213 -79.69 65.58 5.14
N ARG A 214 -79.93 66.90 5.25
CA ARG A 214 -78.90 67.89 5.57
C ARG A 214 -78.21 67.64 6.91
N ASP A 215 -78.90 67.03 7.86
CA ASP A 215 -78.36 66.65 9.17
C ASP A 215 -77.71 65.25 9.18
N GLY A 216 -77.67 64.58 8.01
CA GLY A 216 -77.03 63.28 7.81
C GLY A 216 -77.91 62.07 8.13
N ARG A 217 -79.20 62.25 8.44
CA ARG A 217 -80.14 61.14 8.68
C ARG A 217 -80.68 60.60 7.36
N MET A 218 -81.12 59.33 7.32
CA MET A 218 -81.81 58.81 6.13
C MET A 218 -83.11 59.56 5.89
N ARG A 219 -83.38 59.90 4.63
CA ARG A 219 -84.66 60.42 4.20
C ARG A 219 -85.73 59.37 4.43
N ILE A 220 -86.79 59.77 5.13
CA ILE A 220 -87.99 58.96 5.25
C ILE A 220 -88.63 58.96 3.85
N PRO A 221 -88.86 57.79 3.22
CA PRO A 221 -89.60 57.74 1.98
C PRO A 221 -91.01 58.27 2.23
N ASP A 222 -91.43 59.26 1.44
CA ASP A 222 -92.82 59.69 1.43
C ASP A 222 -93.68 58.49 0.98
N TYR A 223 -94.62 58.06 1.83
CA TYR A 223 -95.58 56.99 1.56
C TYR A 223 -96.56 57.36 0.44
#